data_AF-A0A3D2IC37-F1
#
_entry.id   AF-A0A3D2IC37-F1
#
_cell.length_a   1.000
_cell.length_b   1.000
_cell.length_c   1.000
_cell.angle_alpha   90.00
_cell.angle_beta   90.00
_cell.angle_gamma   90.00
#
_symmetry.space_group_name_H-M   'P 1'
#
loop_
_entity.id
_entity.type
_entity.pdbx_description
1 polymer ?
#
loop_
_entity_poly.entity_id
_entity_poly.type
_entity_poly.pdbx_seq_one_letter_code
_entity_poly.pdbx_strand_id
1 'polypeptide(L)' 'MPIPESKRRNNDIYNAKCDRISARPIKPIGNAIRAAAKAAGQSVQAYVLQACEERMKREGRPLELDSPADE' A
#
# COMPACT_ATOMS: atom_id res chain seq x y z
N MET A 1 -15.76 18.50 -8.25
CA MET A 1 -15.05 19.62 -7.58
C MET A 1 -13.58 19.57 -7.99
N PRO A 2 -12.99 20.67 -8.50
CA PRO A 2 -11.55 20.70 -8.77
C PRO A 2 -10.78 20.59 -7.45
N ILE A 3 -9.74 19.76 -7.41
CA ILE A 3 -8.84 19.69 -6.27
C ILE A 3 -8.00 20.98 -6.25
N PRO A 4 -8.00 21.75 -5.13
CA PRO A 4 -7.16 22.94 -4.99
C PRO A 4 -5.68 22.61 -5.28
N GLU A 5 -4.95 23.52 -5.92
CA GLU A 5 -3.55 23.30 -6.29
C GLU A 5 -2.66 22.96 -5.08
N SER A 6 -2.94 23.54 -3.91
CA SER A 6 -2.24 23.24 -2.66
C SER A 6 -2.39 21.77 -2.23
N LYS A 7 -3.59 21.20 -2.33
CA LYS A 7 -3.83 19.78 -2.02
C LYS A 7 -3.14 18.87 -3.02
N ARG A 8 -3.07 19.28 -4.30
CA ARG A 8 -2.37 18.52 -5.35
C ARG A 8 -0.88 18.43 -5.03
N ARG A 9 -0.23 19.58 -4.76
CA ARG A 9 1.20 19.64 -4.43
C ARG A 9 1.56 18.80 -3.20
N ASN A 10 0.74 18.84 -2.14
CA ASN A 10 0.99 18.04 -0.94
C ASN A 10 0.84 16.53 -1.20
N ASN A 11 -0.16 16.13 -1.98
CA ASN A 11 -0.35 14.73 -2.36
C ASN A 11 0.80 14.24 -3.26
N ASP A 12 1.31 15.10 -4.15
CA ASP A 12 2.45 14.78 -5.01
C ASP A 12 3.74 14.58 -4.20
N ILE A 13 4.00 15.43 -3.21
CA ILE A 13 5.14 15.27 -2.28
C ILE A 13 5.03 13.96 -1.48
N TYR A 14 3.83 13.63 -1.00
CA TYR A 14 3.60 12.38 -0.27
C TYR A 14 3.82 11.16 -1.18
N ASN A 15 3.24 11.18 -2.38
CA ASN A 15 3.38 10.10 -3.35
C ASN A 15 4.83 9.94 -3.85
N ALA A 16 5.62 11.02 -3.89
CA ALA A 16 7.05 10.94 -4.25
C ALA A 16 7.88 10.13 -3.24
N LYS A 17 7.43 10.02 -1.98
CA LYS A 17 8.06 9.16 -0.96
C LYS A 17 7.60 7.70 -1.05
N CYS A 18 6.51 7.41 -1.75
CA CYS A 18 5.94 6.08 -1.86
C CYS A 18 6.35 5.41 -3.18
N ASP A 19 6.85 4.17 -3.11
CA ASP A 19 7.01 3.37 -4.32
C ASP A 19 5.66 2.90 -4.88
N ARG A 20 5.50 2.93 -6.21
CA ARG A 20 4.25 2.60 -6.88
C ARG A 20 4.28 1.15 -7.39
N ILE A 21 3.73 0.24 -6.59
CA ILE A 21 3.56 -1.17 -6.98
C ILE A 21 2.22 -1.35 -7.72
N SER A 22 2.27 -1.78 -8.99
CA SER A 22 1.07 -2.06 -9.80
C SER A 22 0.83 -3.56 -9.96
N ALA A 23 -0.25 -4.07 -9.38
CA ALA A 23 -0.72 -5.45 -9.56
C ALA A 23 -2.00 -5.48 -10.40
N ARG A 24 -2.09 -6.40 -11.36
CA ARG A 24 -3.28 -6.60 -12.22
C ARG A 24 -3.82 -8.04 -12.10
N PRO A 25 -4.43 -8.41 -10.95
CA PRO A 25 -5.07 -9.72 -10.82
C PRO A 25 -6.29 -9.83 -11.73
N ILE A 26 -6.66 -11.05 -12.12
CA ILE A 26 -7.93 -11.30 -12.80
C ILE A 26 -9.11 -10.88 -11.91
N LYS A 27 -10.22 -10.47 -12.54
CA LYS A 27 -11.42 -9.94 -11.86
C LYS A 27 -11.88 -10.75 -10.64
N PRO A 28 -12.01 -12.10 -10.68
CA PRO A 28 -12.48 -12.86 -9.52
C PRO A 28 -11.50 -12.80 -8.35
N ILE A 29 -10.19 -12.88 -8.60
CA ILE A 29 -9.16 -12.77 -7.58
C ILE A 29 -9.18 -11.36 -6.96
N GLY A 30 -9.26 -10.33 -7.80
CA GLY A 30 -9.37 -8.95 -7.32
C GLY A 30 -10.62 -8.73 -6.45
N ASN A 31 -11.75 -9.35 -6.79
CA ASN A 31 -12.97 -9.30 -5.97
C ASN A 31 -12.78 -10.00 -4.63
N ALA A 32 -12.15 -11.18 -4.61
CA ALA A 32 -11.86 -11.91 -3.38
C ALA A 32 -10.94 -11.11 -2.43
N ILE A 33 -9.88 -10.49 -2.96
CA ILE A 33 -8.97 -9.63 -2.18
C ILE A 33 -9.74 -8.44 -1.58
N ARG A 34 -10.60 -7.77 -2.36
CA ARG A 34 -11.41 -6.65 -1.86
C ARG A 34 -12.40 -7.09 -0.77
N ALA A 35 -13.00 -8.27 -0.91
CA ALA A 35 -13.90 -8.82 0.10
C ALA A 35 -13.16 -9.16 1.40
N ALA A 36 -11.97 -9.77 1.30
CA ALA A 36 -11.13 -10.10 2.44
C ALA A 36 -10.63 -8.84 3.18
N ALA A 37 -10.16 -7.84 2.43
CA ALA A 37 -9.75 -6.56 3.00
C ALA A 37 -10.92 -5.88 3.73
N LYS A 38 -12.13 -5.89 3.14
CA LYS A 38 -13.34 -5.36 3.77
C LYS A 38 -13.69 -6.11 5.06
N ALA A 39 -13.59 -7.44 5.07
CA ALA A 39 -13.84 -8.26 6.26
C ALA A 39 -12.81 -7.99 7.37
N ALA A 40 -11.55 -7.71 7.00
CA ALA A 40 -10.49 -7.31 7.92
C ALA A 40 -10.59 -5.84 8.40
N GLY A 41 -11.53 -5.05 7.87
CA GLY A 41 -11.65 -3.62 8.19
C GLY A 41 -10.50 -2.75 7.65
N GLN A 42 -9.81 -3.22 6.62
CA GLN A 42 -8.62 -2.58 6.06
C GLN A 42 -8.85 -2.04 4.64
N SER A 43 -8.01 -1.08 4.24
CA SER A 43 -7.89 -0.74 2.82
C SER A 43 -7.24 -1.89 2.05
N VAL A 44 -7.52 -2.00 0.76
CA VAL A 44 -6.93 -3.04 -0.11
C VAL A 44 -5.39 -2.94 -0.11
N GLN A 45 -4.86 -1.72 -0.10
CA GLN A 45 -3.43 -1.48 -0.04
C GLN A 45 -2.84 -1.99 1.27
N ALA A 46 -3.42 -1.63 2.42
CA ALA A 46 -2.96 -2.10 3.72
C ALA A 46 -3.01 -3.62 3.84
N TYR A 47 -4.10 -4.23 3.37
CA TYR A 47 -4.27 -5.68 3.37
C TYR A 47 -3.19 -6.40 2.54
N VAL A 48 -2.87 -5.88 1.35
CA VAL A 48 -1.82 -6.46 0.49
C VAL A 48 -0.43 -6.26 1.09
N LEU A 49 -0.14 -5.08 1.65
CA LEU A 49 1.16 -4.81 2.30
C LEU A 49 1.37 -5.70 3.52
N GLN A 50 0.35 -5.88 4.37
CA GLN A 50 0.42 -6.79 5.51
C GLN A 50 0.69 -8.24 5.06
N ALA A 51 -0.01 -8.72 4.04
CA ALA A 51 0.21 -10.07 3.51
C ALA A 51 1.64 -10.27 2.99
N CYS A 52 2.22 -9.26 2.34
CA CYS A 52 3.61 -9.27 1.92
C CYS A 52 4.57 -9.27 3.12
N GLU A 53 4.32 -8.44 4.13
CA GLU A 53 5.14 -8.35 5.34
C GLU A 53 5.14 -9.67 6.14
N GLU A 54 3.97 -10.26 6.37
CA GLU A 54 3.84 -11.56 7.04
C GLU A 54 4.59 -12.67 6.29
N ARG A 55 4.51 -12.64 4.95
CA ARG A 55 5.25 -13.58 4.11
C ARG A 55 6.77 -13.38 4.24
N MET A 56 7.23 -12.15 4.17
CA MET A 56 8.64 -11.76 4.32
C MET A 56 9.20 -12.17 5.69
N LYS A 57 8.45 -11.93 6.77
CA LYS A 57 8.78 -12.39 8.13
C LYS A 57 8.91 -13.92 8.20
N ARG A 58 7.97 -14.66 7.60
CA ARG A 58 8.02 -16.13 7.56
C ARG A 58 9.21 -16.68 6.75
N GLU A 59 9.61 -15.96 5.70
CA GLU A 59 10.77 -16.30 4.86
C GLU A 59 12.11 -15.89 5.50
N GLY A 60 12.11 -15.29 6.69
CA GLY A 60 13.32 -14.82 7.39
C GLY A 60 13.97 -13.60 6.74
N ARG A 61 13.21 -12.84 5.94
CA ARG A 61 13.64 -11.59 5.28
C ARG A 61 12.68 -10.47 5.67
N PRO A 62 12.63 -10.06 6.95
CA PRO A 62 11.72 -9.01 7.38
C PRO A 62 11.94 -7.73 6.57
N LEU A 63 10.87 -6.94 6.42
CA LEU A 63 10.99 -5.57 5.93
C LEU A 63 11.82 -4.76 6.92
N GLU A 64 13.12 -4.70 6.69
CA GLU A 64 13.99 -3.69 7.29
C GLU A 64 13.60 -2.36 6.61
N LEU A 65 12.72 -1.61 7.26
CA LEU A 65 12.57 -0.20 6.95
C LEU A 65 13.82 0.46 7.50
N ASP A 66 14.82 0.68 6.66
CA ASP A 66 15.84 1.70 6.96
C ASP A 66 15.05 2.97 7.23
N SER A 67 14.94 3.36 8.51
CA SER A 67 14.31 4.61 8.91
C SER A 67 14.91 5.69 8.03
N PRO A 68 14.14 6.41 7.19
CA PRO A 68 14.68 7.58 6.54
C PRO A 68 15.10 8.49 7.68
N ALA A 69 16.40 8.80 7.72
CA ALA A 69 16.98 9.74 8.67
C ALA A 69 16.03 10.94 8.81
N ASP A 70 15.64 11.23 10.04
CA ASP A 70 15.12 12.53 10.40
C ASP A 70 16.21 13.56 10.04
N GLU A 71 16.17 14.13 8.84
CA GLU A 71 16.96 15.28 8.41
C GLU A 71 16.08 16.34 7.74
#